data_AF-A0A3B9UY00-F1
#
_entry.id   AF-A0A3B9UY00-F1
#
_cell.length_a   1.000
_cell.length_b   1.000
_cell.length_c   1.000
_cell.angle_alpha   90.00
_cell.angle_beta   90.00
_cell.angle_gamma   90.00
#
_symmetry.space_group_name_H-M   'P 1'
#
loop_
_entity.id
_entity.type
_entity.pdbx_description
1 polymer ?
#
loop_
_entity_poly.entity_id
_entity_poly.type
_entity_poly.pdbx_seq_one_letter_code
_entity_poly.pdbx_strand_id
1 'polypeptide(L)'
;WGSKYPVLMDELYQGRLSWENANKVIKELQIVKDELKKFTPEYVVWDIEDISKQPPWGNNISLDITNLSNYFITSDGRNLINVILMALNDSISEKTDVEIVNI
;
A
#
# COMPACT_ATOMS: atom_id res chain seq x y z
N TRP A 1 0.59 5.43 -16.34
CA TRP A 1 0.88 4.97 -14.97
C TRP A 1 1.64 3.65 -15.06
N GLY A 2 2.19 3.11 -13.96
CA GLY A 2 2.78 1.75 -13.95
C GLY A 2 4.23 1.58 -14.41
N SER A 3 4.88 2.57 -15.05
CA SER A 3 6.26 2.38 -15.58
C SER A 3 7.33 2.04 -14.55
N LYS A 4 7.18 2.49 -13.29
CA LYS A 4 8.15 2.26 -12.20
C LYS A 4 7.85 1.01 -11.37
N TYR A 5 6.57 0.65 -11.24
CA TYR A 5 6.08 -0.47 -10.44
C TYR A 5 5.01 -1.23 -11.23
N PRO A 6 5.41 -1.90 -12.33
CA PRO A 6 4.47 -2.43 -13.31
C PRO A 6 3.56 -3.51 -12.72
N VAL A 7 4.10 -4.47 -11.97
CA VAL A 7 3.27 -5.58 -11.47
C VAL A 7 2.32 -5.11 -10.37
N LEU A 8 2.78 -4.20 -9.50
CA LEU A 8 1.94 -3.59 -8.47
C LEU A 8 0.77 -2.79 -9.09
N MET A 9 1.03 -2.00 -10.12
CA MET A 9 0.05 -1.05 -10.69
C MET A 9 -0.85 -1.66 -11.79
N ASP A 10 -0.31 -2.59 -12.58
CA ASP A 10 -1.03 -3.17 -13.71
C ASP A 10 -1.78 -4.45 -13.30
N GLU A 11 -1.43 -5.08 -12.18
CA GLU A 11 -2.12 -6.27 -11.65
C GLU A 11 -2.79 -5.99 -10.30
N LEU A 12 -2.03 -5.90 -9.19
CA LEU A 12 -2.62 -5.82 -7.85
C LEU A 12 -3.58 -4.62 -7.68
N TYR A 13 -3.20 -3.44 -8.19
CA TYR A 13 -4.05 -2.24 -8.17
C TYR A 13 -5.33 -2.40 -9.02
N GLN A 14 -5.33 -3.27 -10.03
CA GLN A 14 -6.53 -3.61 -10.82
C GLN A 14 -7.46 -4.61 -10.09
N GLY A 15 -7.07 -5.07 -8.90
CA GLY A 15 -7.92 -5.83 -7.99
C GLY A 15 -7.61 -7.33 -7.92
N ARG A 16 -6.75 -7.88 -8.79
CA ARG A 16 -6.34 -9.28 -8.71
C ARG A 16 -4.88 -9.48 -9.14
N LEU A 17 -4.17 -10.33 -8.41
CA LEU A 17 -2.77 -10.66 -8.65
C LEU A 17 -2.58 -12.18 -8.60
N SER A 18 -1.95 -12.75 -9.64
CA SER A 18 -1.53 -14.16 -9.62
C SER A 18 -0.48 -14.41 -8.54
N TRP A 19 -0.60 -15.51 -7.80
CA TRP A 19 0.41 -15.89 -6.79
C TRP A 19 1.81 -16.05 -7.38
N GLU A 20 1.93 -16.38 -8.66
CA GLU A 20 3.20 -16.49 -9.38
C GLU A 20 3.93 -15.14 -9.49
N ASN A 21 3.18 -14.04 -9.47
CA ASN A 21 3.69 -12.68 -9.52
C ASN A 21 3.88 -12.03 -8.15
N ALA A 22 3.42 -12.66 -7.06
CA ALA A 22 3.50 -12.11 -5.70
C ALA A 22 4.94 -11.72 -5.29
N ASN A 23 5.93 -12.55 -5.60
CA ASN A 23 7.34 -12.24 -5.30
C ASN A 23 7.86 -10.98 -6.02
N LYS A 24 7.34 -10.65 -7.21
CA LYS A 24 7.70 -9.41 -7.93
C LYS A 24 7.07 -8.21 -7.23
N VAL A 25 5.78 -8.31 -6.88
CA VAL A 25 5.06 -7.26 -6.16
C VAL A 25 5.66 -6.98 -4.79
N ILE A 26 6.08 -8.01 -4.04
CA ILE A 26 6.78 -7.83 -2.75
C ILE A 26 8.02 -6.95 -2.92
N LYS A 27 8.82 -7.16 -3.97
CA LYS A 27 10.01 -6.35 -4.25
C LYS A 27 9.65 -4.91 -4.58
N GLU A 28 8.67 -4.70 -5.45
CA GLU A 28 8.19 -3.36 -5.81
C GLU A 28 7.62 -2.62 -4.60
N LEU A 29 6.81 -3.30 -3.78
CA LEU A 29 6.20 -2.74 -2.58
C LEU A 29 7.22 -2.39 -1.51
N GLN A 30 8.30 -3.17 -1.37
CA GLN A 30 9.40 -2.83 -0.47
C GLN A 30 10.12 -1.54 -0.91
N ILE A 31 10.34 -1.36 -2.22
CA ILE A 31 10.90 -0.12 -2.78
C ILE A 31 9.93 1.05 -2.52
N VAL A 32 8.63 0.88 -2.76
CA VAL A 32 7.60 1.90 -2.45
C VAL A 32 7.65 2.28 -0.98
N LYS A 33 7.68 1.30 -0.07
CA LYS A 33 7.78 1.52 1.38
C LYS A 33 9.01 2.35 1.73
N ASP A 34 10.17 2.04 1.16
CA ASP A 34 11.42 2.76 1.42
C ASP A 34 11.46 4.17 0.82
N GLU A 35 10.82 4.39 -0.33
CA GLU A 35 10.63 5.74 -0.87
C GLU A 35 9.66 6.58 -0.01
N LEU A 36 8.55 5.98 0.47
CA LEU A 36 7.58 6.66 1.32
C LEU A 36 8.15 7.05 2.69
N LYS A 37 9.13 6.30 3.22
CA LYS A 37 9.82 6.65 4.49
C LYS A 37 10.47 8.04 4.46
N LYS A 38 10.83 8.54 3.27
CA LYS A 38 11.54 9.81 3.10
C LYS A 38 10.64 11.03 3.31
N PHE A 39 9.32 10.83 3.39
CA PHE A 39 8.34 11.89 3.49
C PHE A 39 7.65 11.89 4.86
N THR A 40 7.60 13.05 5.50
CA THR A 40 6.82 13.29 6.72
C THR A 40 5.31 13.20 6.44
N PRO A 41 4.46 13.02 7.47
CA PRO A 41 3.02 12.90 7.29
C PRO A 41 2.33 14.09 6.61
N GLU A 42 2.94 15.28 6.64
CA GLU A 42 2.41 16.49 5.99
C GLU A 42 2.39 16.43 4.45
N TYR A 43 3.16 15.50 3.85
CA TYR A 43 3.17 15.27 2.40
C TYR A 43 2.11 14.26 1.94
N VAL A 44 1.16 13.88 2.82
CA VAL A 44 0.10 12.95 2.45
C VAL A 44 -0.71 13.49 1.26
N VAL A 45 -0.91 12.64 0.26
CA VAL A 45 -1.85 12.89 -0.84
C VAL A 45 -3.10 12.06 -0.56
N TRP A 46 -4.21 12.73 -0.25
CA TRP A 46 -5.49 12.07 0.01
C TRP A 46 -6.26 11.77 -1.28
N ASP A 47 -6.25 12.72 -2.21
CA ASP A 47 -6.90 12.62 -3.51
C ASP A 47 -5.89 13.00 -4.59
N ILE A 48 -5.60 12.08 -5.51
CA ILE A 48 -4.63 12.31 -6.59
C ILE A 48 -5.20 13.23 -7.68
N GLU A 49 -6.53 13.29 -7.83
CA GLU A 49 -7.21 14.17 -8.78
C GLU A 49 -7.34 15.60 -8.23
N ASP A 50 -7.31 15.76 -6.90
CA ASP A 50 -7.34 17.05 -6.23
C ASP A 50 -6.44 17.07 -4.98
N ILE A 51 -5.17 17.43 -5.20
CA ILE A 51 -4.14 17.48 -4.15
C ILE A 51 -4.39 18.55 -3.07
N SER A 52 -5.39 19.43 -3.25
CA SER A 52 -5.78 20.38 -2.21
C SER A 52 -6.61 19.72 -1.10
N LYS A 53 -7.26 18.59 -1.40
CA LYS A 53 -8.06 17.86 -0.42
C LYS A 53 -7.17 17.21 0.63
N GLN A 54 -7.68 17.25 1.85
CA GLN A 54 -7.06 16.66 3.03
C GLN A 54 -7.85 15.43 3.47
N PRO A 55 -7.20 14.47 4.15
CA PRO A 55 -7.91 13.34 4.73
C PRO A 55 -8.95 13.82 5.74
N PRO A 56 -10.05 13.07 5.96
CA PRO A 56 -11.16 13.51 6.80
C PRO A 56 -10.78 13.70 8.28
N TRP A 57 -9.67 13.09 8.73
CA TRP A 57 -9.09 13.28 10.06
C TRP A 57 -8.10 14.45 10.16
N GLY A 58 -7.79 15.12 9.04
CA GLY A 58 -6.82 16.22 8.99
C GLY A 58 -5.48 15.84 9.62
N ASN A 59 -5.01 16.65 10.57
CA ASN A 59 -3.75 16.43 11.30
C ASN A 59 -3.91 15.59 12.58
N ASN A 60 -5.12 15.07 12.85
CA ASN A 60 -5.37 14.23 14.03
C ASN A 60 -4.95 12.78 13.76
N ILE A 61 -3.65 12.55 13.68
CA ILE A 61 -3.03 11.24 13.46
C ILE A 61 -2.26 10.77 14.70
N SER A 62 -2.06 9.46 14.83
CA SER A 62 -1.27 8.89 15.94
C SER A 62 0.17 9.40 15.92
N LEU A 63 0.75 9.63 17.10
CA LEU A 63 2.17 10.00 17.26
C LEU A 63 3.13 8.90 16.78
N ASP A 64 2.66 7.66 16.66
CA ASP A 64 3.45 6.55 16.11
C ASP A 64 3.62 6.67 14.58
N ILE A 65 2.80 7.49 13.92
CA ILE A 65 2.89 7.78 12.48
C ILE A 65 3.96 8.86 12.28
N THR A 66 5.12 8.46 11.78
CA THR A 66 6.30 9.34 11.66
C THR A 66 6.65 9.67 10.22
N ASN A 67 6.15 8.89 9.25
CA ASN A 67 6.40 9.08 7.82
C ASN A 67 5.31 8.38 6.98
N LEU A 68 5.34 8.56 5.65
CA LEU A 68 4.31 8.00 4.78
C LEU A 68 4.31 6.47 4.67
N SER A 69 5.40 5.79 5.04
CA SER A 69 5.43 4.31 5.02
C SER A 69 4.59 3.67 6.13
N ASN A 70 4.19 4.45 7.14
CA ASN A 70 3.29 4.01 8.19
C ASN A 70 2.07 4.90 8.41
N TYR A 71 1.71 5.70 7.40
CA TYR A 71 0.58 6.61 7.46
C TYR A 71 -0.78 5.90 7.40
N PHE A 72 -0.96 4.98 6.45
CA PHE A 72 -2.22 4.26 6.29
C PHE A 72 -2.28 3.07 7.23
N ILE A 73 -3.32 3.09 8.07
CA ILE A 73 -3.64 2.02 9.02
C ILE A 73 -5.00 1.40 8.67
N THR A 74 -5.12 0.10 8.87
CA THR A 74 -6.39 -0.61 8.80
C THR A 74 -7.28 -0.27 9.99
N SER A 75 -8.56 -0.60 9.91
CA SER A 75 -9.53 -0.36 10.98
C SER A 75 -9.18 -1.08 12.30
N ASP A 76 -8.44 -2.18 12.23
CA ASP A 76 -7.89 -2.92 13.38
C ASP A 76 -6.50 -2.44 13.81
N GLY A 77 -6.03 -1.29 13.28
CA GLY A 77 -4.82 -0.61 13.73
C GLY A 77 -3.50 -1.16 13.16
N ARG A 78 -3.54 -2.00 12.12
CA ARG A 78 -2.32 -2.52 11.47
C ARG A 78 -1.85 -1.59 10.36
N ASN A 79 -0.53 -1.52 10.16
CA ASN A 79 0.05 -0.84 9.01
C ASN A 79 -0.42 -1.51 7.70
N LEU A 80 -1.01 -0.74 6.79
CA LEU A 80 -1.61 -1.26 5.55
C LEU A 80 -0.58 -1.98 4.66
N ILE A 81 0.63 -1.43 4.49
CA ILE A 81 1.69 -2.05 3.69
C ILE A 81 2.06 -3.43 4.27
N ASN A 82 2.14 -3.55 5.60
CA ASN A 82 2.41 -4.83 6.24
C ASN A 82 1.28 -5.84 6.01
N VAL A 83 0.02 -5.41 6.03
CA VAL A 83 -1.13 -6.29 5.73
C VAL A 83 -1.06 -6.79 4.28
N ILE A 84 -0.73 -5.92 3.31
CA ILE A 84 -0.53 -6.33 1.92
C ILE A 84 0.64 -7.33 1.80
N LEU A 85 1.76 -7.07 2.48
CA LEU A 85 2.90 -8.00 2.50
C LEU A 85 2.53 -9.37 3.10
N MET A 86 1.73 -9.41 4.17
CA MET A 86 1.25 -10.66 4.74
C MET A 86 0.41 -11.43 3.72
N ALA A 87 -0.59 -10.78 3.11
CA ALA A 87 -1.44 -11.42 2.09
C ALA A 87 -0.65 -11.95 0.88
N LEU A 88 0.40 -11.24 0.45
CA LEU A 88 1.28 -11.69 -0.63
C LEU A 88 2.15 -12.90 -0.22
N ASN A 89 2.60 -12.97 1.03
CA ASN A 89 3.34 -14.14 1.53
C ASN A 89 2.42 -15.36 1.69
N ASP A 90 1.21 -15.16 2.21
CA ASP A 90 0.19 -16.21 2.33
C ASP A 90 -0.22 -16.73 0.93
N SER A 91 -0.35 -15.84 -0.05
CA SER A 91 -0.59 -16.21 -1.46
C SER A 91 0.48 -17.15 -2.02
N ILE A 92 1.75 -16.91 -1.68
CA ILE A 92 2.87 -17.77 -2.12
C ILE A 92 2.82 -19.13 -1.41
N SER A 93 2.54 -19.17 -0.11
CA SER A 93 2.47 -20.43 0.65
C SER A 93 1.31 -21.31 0.19
N GLU A 94 0.15 -20.69 -0.01
CA GLU A 94 -1.10 -21.38 -0.38
C GLU A 94 -1.29 -21.53 -1.88
N LYS A 95 -0.38 -20.96 -2.70
CA LYS A 95 -0.47 -20.94 -4.18
C LYS A 95 -1.83 -20.46 -4.68
N THR A 96 -2.32 -19.40 -4.06
CA THR A 96 -3.64 -18.83 -4.32
C THR A 96 -3.51 -17.35 -4.64
N ASP A 97 -4.24 -16.89 -5.65
CA ASP A 97 -4.22 -15.49 -6.09
C ASP A 97 -4.68 -14.53 -4.98
N VAL A 98 -4.17 -13.30 -5.00
CA VAL A 98 -4.63 -12.23 -4.12
C VAL A 98 -5.70 -11.42 -4.84
N GLU A 99 -6.79 -11.11 -4.14
CA GLU A 99 -7.87 -10.26 -4.64
C GLU A 99 -8.16 -9.11 -3.67
N ILE A 100 -8.38 -7.91 -4.22
CA ILE A 100 -8.90 -6.75 -3.49
C ILE A 100 -10.40 -6.69 -3.76
N VAL A 101 -11.19 -7.03 -2.75
CA VAL A 101 -12.64 -7.05 -2.82
C VAL A 101 -13.23 -5.88 -2.03
N ASN A 102 -14.27 -5.26 -2.57
CA ASN A 102 -15.13 -4.36 -1.82
C ASN A 102 -16.22 -5.20 -1.15
N ILE A 103 -16.33 -5.11 0.18
CA ILE A 103 -17.23 -5.92 1.00
C ILE A 103 -18.44 -5.08 1.41
#